data_AF-A0A4V3FR54-F1
#
_entry.id   AF-A0A4V3FR54-F1
#
_cell.length_a   1.000
_cell.length_b   1.000
_cell.length_c   1.000
_cell.angle_alpha   90.00
_cell.angle_beta   90.00
_cell.angle_gamma   90.00
#
_symmetry.space_group_name_H-M   'P 1'
#
loop_
_entity.id
_entity.type
_entity.pdbx_description
1 polymer ?
#
loop_
_entity_poly.entity_id
_entity_poly.type
_entity_poly.pdbx_seq_one_letter_code
_entity_poly.pdbx_strand_id
1 'polypeptide(L)'
;MPTPSDRLRHGQRLRGDLERAAQVATTRRQRLPIVVDGAIDGFYATFDSFPGLQLALTSLDPRRGRRHPELMSVQEIPVPGSGVVERATVFVPEGTVGYFLDRLTAYADSAGMTTVRHRALVDPIQSARLATIEALWTDPPGMFPPAGRRVWWEVWLRRRDGHELDRLRAFAQATGARVGRQHLGFGDRIVVLVQAGVEQLAGAVDVLDDLAELRAPSEPAIVLARMPPAEQREWVDDLLARLEPAGREAPSVCVVDSGVFRDHLLLESSLDTEDCHAADPLWPVCDDYGHGTEMAGLALFGDLAAVLSGSTAVRLTHRLESVKILPPPPAHNSPELYAAVTVDGIARAEIQAPYRRRVHSLAVTAPQPPSPKGAAATPVMGQPSSWSAALDAFAVGRSVITNDDGLEFVDLTDDAGVSLVGGNGQIGRLFVVSVGNIRTAWQDDHLDQSDLQPVEDPAQAWNVVTVGAFTERDSMADAPAGFAGWTPLAAKGSCLRSAGHP
;
A
#
# COMPACT_ATOMS: atom_id res chain seq x y z
N MET A 1 -12.08 31.06 -27.67
CA MET A 1 -12.44 29.65 -27.86
C MET A 1 -12.35 29.33 -29.33
N PRO A 2 -11.61 28.28 -29.76
CA PRO A 2 -11.69 27.84 -31.14
C PRO A 2 -13.16 27.48 -31.39
N THR A 3 -13.73 28.17 -32.37
CA THR A 3 -15.12 27.98 -32.77
C THR A 3 -15.14 26.86 -33.79
N PRO A 4 -16.05 25.87 -33.68
CA PRO A 4 -16.19 24.86 -34.73
C PRO A 4 -16.34 25.53 -36.09
N SER A 5 -15.56 25.10 -37.08
CA SER A 5 -15.54 25.70 -38.43
C SER A 5 -16.91 25.64 -39.12
N ASP A 6 -17.72 24.65 -38.77
CA ASP A 6 -19.12 24.51 -39.16
C ASP A 6 -19.95 24.05 -37.95
N ARG A 7 -20.62 25.00 -37.30
CA ARG A 7 -21.46 24.73 -36.11
C ARG A 7 -22.66 23.85 -36.40
N LEU A 8 -23.28 23.99 -37.58
CA LEU A 8 -24.43 23.17 -37.98
C LEU A 8 -24.01 21.70 -38.05
N ARG A 9 -22.95 21.43 -38.81
CA ARG A 9 -22.41 20.07 -38.96
C ARG A 9 -21.89 19.52 -37.63
N HIS A 10 -21.28 20.36 -36.81
CA HIS A 10 -20.79 19.97 -35.49
C HIS A 10 -21.92 19.52 -34.54
N GLY A 11 -22.97 20.33 -34.41
CA GLY A 11 -24.14 19.99 -33.58
C GLY A 11 -24.86 18.74 -34.07
N GLN A 12 -25.05 18.59 -35.39
CA GLN A 12 -25.66 17.40 -35.99
C GLN A 12 -24.83 16.13 -35.75
N ARG A 13 -23.49 16.23 -35.81
CA ARG A 13 -22.59 15.11 -35.51
C ARG A 13 -22.74 14.65 -34.06
N LEU A 14 -22.60 15.57 -33.11
CA LEU A 14 -22.72 15.25 -31.69
C LEU A 14 -24.10 14.68 -31.33
N ARG A 15 -25.16 15.18 -31.97
CA ARG A 15 -26.52 14.63 -31.81
C ARG A 15 -26.58 13.17 -32.27
N GLY A 16 -26.09 12.89 -33.48
CA GLY A 16 -26.07 11.52 -34.02
C GLY A 16 -25.12 10.57 -33.27
N ASP A 17 -24.06 11.09 -32.66
CA ASP A 17 -23.17 10.31 -31.80
C ASP A 17 -23.88 9.89 -30.50
N LEU A 18 -24.62 10.82 -29.86
CA LEU A 18 -25.34 10.55 -28.62
C LEU A 18 -26.57 9.64 -28.84
N GLU A 19 -27.31 9.82 -29.94
CA GLU A 19 -28.40 8.92 -30.34
C GLU A 19 -27.87 7.49 -30.57
N ARG A 20 -26.72 7.34 -31.24
CA ARG A 20 -26.08 6.04 -31.39
C ARG A 20 -25.63 5.45 -30.06
N ALA A 21 -25.06 6.25 -29.16
CA ALA A 21 -24.65 5.79 -27.84
C ALA A 21 -25.85 5.21 -27.06
N ALA A 22 -26.99 5.92 -27.04
CA ALA A 22 -28.21 5.45 -26.40
C ALA A 22 -28.75 4.15 -27.01
N GLN A 23 -28.75 4.04 -28.35
CA GLN A 23 -29.22 2.84 -29.05
C GLN A 23 -28.31 1.63 -28.76
N VAL A 24 -26.99 1.83 -28.77
CA VAL A 24 -26.02 0.77 -28.48
C VAL A 24 -26.15 0.32 -27.02
N ALA A 25 -26.29 1.25 -26.08
CA ALA A 25 -26.47 0.93 -24.66
C ALA A 25 -27.73 0.07 -24.42
N THR A 26 -28.86 0.47 -25.02
CA THR A 26 -30.11 -0.29 -24.95
C THR A 26 -29.93 -1.71 -25.48
N THR A 27 -29.23 -1.84 -26.61
CA THR A 27 -28.95 -3.16 -27.22
C THR A 27 -28.02 -4.02 -26.35
N ARG A 28 -27.01 -3.41 -25.72
CA ARG A 28 -26.08 -4.12 -24.81
C ARG A 28 -26.82 -4.64 -23.58
N ARG A 29 -27.62 -3.79 -22.92
CA ARG A 29 -28.43 -4.18 -21.76
C ARG A 29 -29.38 -5.35 -22.09
N GLN A 30 -30.07 -5.30 -23.22
CA GLN A 30 -31.00 -6.37 -23.63
C GLN A 30 -30.31 -7.72 -23.90
N ARG A 31 -29.01 -7.72 -24.21
CA ARG A 31 -28.23 -8.95 -24.46
C ARG A 31 -27.53 -9.48 -23.22
N LEU A 32 -27.36 -8.66 -22.19
CA LEU A 32 -26.74 -9.07 -20.94
C LEU A 32 -27.72 -9.93 -20.14
N PRO A 33 -27.35 -11.16 -19.74
CA PRO A 33 -28.22 -12.04 -18.95
C PRO A 33 -28.28 -11.64 -17.46
N ILE A 34 -27.86 -10.43 -17.12
CA ILE A 34 -27.71 -9.94 -15.75
C ILE A 34 -28.83 -8.95 -15.48
N VAL A 35 -29.65 -9.22 -14.47
CA VAL A 35 -30.71 -8.32 -14.01
C VAL A 35 -30.37 -7.91 -12.59
N VAL A 36 -30.35 -6.60 -12.34
CA VAL A 36 -30.11 -6.02 -11.02
C VAL A 36 -31.32 -5.20 -10.62
N ASP A 37 -32.09 -5.72 -9.66
CA ASP A 37 -33.32 -5.06 -9.22
C ASP A 37 -33.05 -3.71 -8.55
N GLY A 38 -33.89 -2.73 -8.84
CA GLY A 38 -33.82 -1.39 -8.25
C GLY A 38 -32.80 -0.44 -8.90
N ALA A 39 -32.01 -0.90 -9.89
CA ALA A 39 -31.17 -0.03 -10.70
C ALA A 39 -32.04 0.84 -11.63
N ILE A 40 -31.63 2.09 -11.86
CA ILE A 40 -32.30 2.95 -12.84
C ILE A 40 -31.76 2.60 -14.22
N ASP A 41 -32.65 2.27 -15.16
CA ASP A 41 -32.27 2.14 -16.56
C ASP A 41 -31.72 3.46 -17.09
N GLY A 42 -30.58 3.41 -17.77
CA GLY A 42 -29.92 4.59 -18.36
C GLY A 42 -28.73 4.21 -19.23
N PHE A 43 -27.76 5.10 -19.38
CA PHE A 43 -26.45 4.75 -19.92
C PHE A 43 -25.41 5.77 -19.51
N TYR A 44 -24.15 5.37 -19.44
CA TYR A 44 -23.04 6.29 -19.22
C TYR A 44 -22.57 6.86 -20.56
N ALA A 45 -22.55 8.18 -20.69
CA ALA A 45 -22.03 8.90 -21.84
C ALA A 45 -20.74 9.62 -21.46
N THR A 46 -19.70 9.50 -22.28
CA THR A 46 -18.48 10.32 -22.15
C THR A 46 -18.52 11.47 -23.12
N PHE A 47 -18.23 12.67 -22.64
CA PHE A 47 -18.00 13.87 -23.42
C PHE A 47 -16.52 14.23 -23.32
N ASP A 48 -15.81 14.24 -24.45
CA ASP A 48 -14.41 14.68 -24.51
C ASP A 48 -14.37 16.10 -25.07
N SER A 49 -13.59 16.98 -24.43
CA SER A 49 -13.33 18.33 -24.95
C SER A 49 -12.33 18.32 -26.11
N PHE A 50 -12.26 19.42 -26.85
CA PHE A 50 -11.08 19.70 -27.66
C PHE A 50 -9.86 19.96 -26.74
N PRO A 51 -8.64 19.57 -27.16
CA PRO A 51 -7.45 19.81 -26.36
C PRO A 51 -7.29 21.28 -25.96
N GLY A 52 -7.07 21.52 -24.66
CA GLY A 52 -6.92 22.84 -24.05
C GLY A 52 -8.24 23.55 -23.72
N LEU A 53 -9.41 22.92 -23.93
CA LEU A 53 -10.71 23.46 -23.54
C LEU A 53 -11.34 22.71 -22.37
N GLN A 54 -12.10 23.44 -21.56
CA GLN A 54 -12.91 22.92 -20.47
C GLN A 54 -14.37 22.75 -20.91
N LEU A 55 -14.99 21.67 -20.46
CA LEU A 55 -16.41 21.37 -20.63
C LEU A 55 -17.24 22.20 -19.66
N ALA A 56 -18.47 22.50 -20.06
CA ALA A 56 -19.45 23.12 -19.17
C ALA A 56 -20.05 22.09 -18.20
N LEU A 57 -19.29 21.68 -17.18
CA LEU A 57 -19.67 20.62 -16.23
C LEU A 57 -21.05 20.84 -15.59
N THR A 58 -21.39 22.08 -15.24
CA THR A 58 -22.71 22.44 -14.68
C THR A 58 -23.87 22.24 -15.66
N SER A 59 -23.59 22.24 -16.96
CA SER A 59 -24.58 21.95 -18.01
C SER A 59 -24.67 20.46 -18.31
N LEU A 60 -23.65 19.68 -17.97
CA LEU A 60 -23.65 18.21 -18.02
C LEU A 60 -24.31 17.60 -16.77
N ASP A 61 -24.36 18.34 -15.67
CA ASP A 61 -25.06 17.98 -14.42
C ASP A 61 -26.14 19.02 -14.07
N PRO A 62 -27.31 18.99 -14.73
CA PRO A 62 -28.36 20.01 -14.55
C PRO A 62 -29.00 20.06 -13.16
N ARG A 63 -28.89 19.01 -12.33
CA ARG A 63 -29.48 18.92 -10.97
C ARG A 63 -30.92 19.43 -10.87
N ARG A 64 -31.76 19.12 -11.85
CA ARG A 64 -33.15 19.60 -11.96
C ARG A 64 -34.12 18.44 -12.10
N GLY A 65 -35.11 18.39 -11.23
CA GLY A 65 -36.11 17.32 -11.20
C GLY A 65 -35.63 16.08 -10.44
N ARG A 66 -36.47 15.04 -10.38
CA ARG A 66 -36.17 13.80 -9.65
C ARG A 66 -35.31 12.81 -10.44
N ARG A 67 -35.37 12.88 -11.78
CA ARG A 67 -34.49 12.13 -12.71
C ARG A 67 -33.89 13.13 -13.68
N HIS A 68 -32.57 13.15 -13.77
CA HIS A 68 -31.84 14.02 -14.66
C HIS A 68 -30.50 13.38 -15.03
N PRO A 69 -29.82 13.86 -16.09
CA PRO A 69 -28.43 13.51 -16.31
C PRO A 69 -27.56 13.92 -15.12
N GLU A 70 -26.56 13.12 -14.80
CA GLU A 70 -25.72 13.31 -13.62
C GLU A 70 -24.25 13.08 -13.96
N LEU A 71 -23.39 14.03 -13.58
CA LEU A 71 -21.95 13.92 -13.79
C LEU A 71 -21.37 12.94 -12.76
N MET A 72 -20.66 11.92 -13.25
CA MET A 72 -20.10 10.83 -12.46
C MET A 72 -18.62 11.05 -12.18
N SER A 73 -17.85 11.29 -13.24
CA SER A 73 -16.40 11.51 -13.14
C SER A 73 -15.93 12.58 -14.13
N VAL A 74 -14.80 13.23 -13.81
CA VAL A 74 -14.07 14.14 -14.69
C VAL A 74 -12.61 13.73 -14.70
N GLN A 75 -12.02 13.61 -15.88
CA GLN A 75 -10.64 13.20 -16.09
C GLN A 75 -9.91 14.22 -16.95
N GLU A 76 -8.67 14.52 -16.60
CA GLU A 76 -7.75 15.28 -17.45
C GLU A 76 -6.79 14.32 -18.15
N ILE A 77 -6.86 14.26 -19.47
CA ILE A 77 -6.10 13.33 -20.29
C ILE A 77 -5.04 14.12 -21.06
N PRO A 78 -3.74 14.01 -20.71
CA PRO A 78 -2.68 14.66 -21.46
C PRO A 78 -2.52 14.02 -22.84
N VAL A 79 -2.58 14.85 -23.88
CA VAL A 79 -2.35 14.46 -25.27
C VAL A 79 -0.99 14.99 -25.71
N PRO A 80 -0.01 14.12 -26.02
CA PRO A 80 1.32 14.53 -26.45
C PRO A 80 1.27 15.56 -27.59
N GLY A 81 1.86 16.74 -27.36
CA GLY A 81 1.93 17.81 -28.35
C GLY A 81 0.62 18.56 -28.64
N SER A 82 -0.50 18.25 -27.96
CA SER A 82 -1.80 18.90 -28.19
C SER A 82 -2.44 19.50 -26.93
N GLY A 83 -1.87 19.31 -25.75
CA GLY A 83 -2.39 19.83 -24.48
C GLY A 83 -3.21 18.80 -23.71
N VAL A 84 -4.20 19.24 -22.93
CA VAL A 84 -5.02 18.37 -22.07
C VAL A 84 -6.44 18.30 -22.61
N VAL A 85 -6.99 17.09 -22.73
CA VAL A 85 -8.41 16.84 -23.02
C VAL A 85 -9.14 16.60 -21.71
N GLU A 86 -10.22 17.35 -21.47
CA GLU A 86 -11.11 17.10 -20.34
C GLU A 86 -12.20 16.11 -20.77
N ARG A 87 -12.30 14.98 -20.07
CA ARG A 87 -13.34 13.97 -20.27
C ARG A 87 -14.31 13.99 -19.10
N ALA A 88 -15.60 14.17 -19.39
CA ALA A 88 -16.66 14.06 -18.41
C ALA A 88 -17.51 12.80 -18.70
N THR A 89 -17.68 11.95 -17.71
CA THR A 89 -18.58 10.78 -17.77
C THR A 89 -19.88 11.12 -17.05
N VAL A 90 -21.00 10.98 -17.75
CA VAL A 90 -22.34 11.37 -17.28
C VAL A 90 -23.25 10.15 -17.34
N PHE A 91 -23.92 9.82 -16.24
CA PHE A 91 -25.03 8.88 -16.27
C PHE A 91 -26.28 9.58 -16.80
N VAL A 92 -26.89 9.02 -17.84
CA VAL A 92 -28.10 9.54 -18.49
C VAL A 92 -29.24 8.56 -18.25
N PRO A 93 -30.11 8.81 -17.25
CA PRO A 93 -31.29 7.98 -17.01
C PRO A 93 -32.18 7.89 -18.25
N GLU A 94 -32.84 6.75 -18.43
CA GLU A 94 -33.82 6.54 -19.49
C GLU A 94 -34.91 7.63 -19.45
N GLY A 95 -35.28 8.12 -20.64
CA GLY A 95 -36.21 9.23 -20.81
C GLY A 95 -35.59 10.62 -20.62
N THR A 96 -34.32 10.74 -20.19
CA THR A 96 -33.68 12.05 -19.96
C THR A 96 -32.71 12.49 -21.06
N VAL A 97 -32.38 11.62 -22.03
CA VAL A 97 -31.48 11.93 -23.16
C VAL A 97 -31.93 13.15 -23.97
N GLY A 98 -33.23 13.41 -24.04
CA GLY A 98 -33.83 14.59 -24.68
C GLY A 98 -33.22 15.91 -24.19
N TYR A 99 -32.80 15.98 -22.91
CA TYR A 99 -32.11 17.14 -22.36
C TYR A 99 -30.91 17.57 -23.22
N PHE A 100 -30.08 16.62 -23.66
CA PHE A 100 -28.92 16.90 -24.50
C PHE A 100 -29.31 17.07 -25.97
N LEU A 101 -30.22 16.23 -26.50
CA LEU A 101 -30.64 16.30 -27.90
C LEU A 101 -31.30 17.64 -28.24
N ASP A 102 -32.12 18.19 -27.34
CA ASP A 102 -32.77 19.48 -27.51
C ASP A 102 -31.74 20.62 -27.56
N ARG A 103 -30.71 20.56 -26.71
CA ARG A 103 -29.64 21.58 -26.66
C ARG A 103 -28.75 21.53 -27.89
N LEU A 104 -28.41 20.33 -28.35
CA LEU A 104 -27.63 20.11 -29.58
C LEU A 104 -28.41 20.57 -30.81
N THR A 105 -29.72 20.32 -30.86
CA THR A 105 -30.61 20.79 -31.93
C THR A 105 -30.73 22.31 -31.91
N ALA A 106 -31.00 22.93 -30.75
CA ALA A 106 -31.06 24.38 -30.62
C ALA A 106 -29.74 25.08 -30.94
N TYR A 107 -28.59 24.45 -30.68
CA TYR A 107 -27.28 24.92 -31.10
C TYR A 107 -27.12 24.89 -32.63
N ALA A 108 -27.48 23.76 -33.26
CA ALA A 108 -27.42 23.58 -34.71
C ALA A 108 -28.34 24.55 -35.46
N ASP A 109 -29.59 24.70 -35.00
CA ASP A 109 -30.60 25.57 -35.61
C ASP A 109 -30.22 27.07 -35.50
N SER A 110 -29.47 27.44 -34.46
CA SER A 110 -29.01 28.81 -34.26
C SER A 110 -27.63 29.11 -34.85
N ALA A 111 -27.01 28.16 -35.57
CA ALA A 111 -25.64 28.29 -36.11
C ALA A 111 -25.41 29.54 -36.98
N GLY A 112 -26.44 29.97 -37.73
CA GLY A 112 -26.40 31.16 -38.59
C GLY A 112 -26.92 32.46 -37.94
N MET A 113 -27.31 32.42 -36.66
CA MET A 113 -27.88 33.58 -35.95
C MET A 113 -26.78 34.44 -35.30
N THR A 114 -27.10 35.70 -34.99
CA THR A 114 -26.20 36.61 -34.25
C THR A 114 -25.85 36.09 -32.85
N THR A 115 -26.76 35.35 -32.22
CA THR A 115 -26.55 34.69 -30.92
C THR A 115 -26.82 33.20 -31.06
N VAL A 116 -25.77 32.39 -30.99
CA VAL A 116 -25.85 30.93 -31.01
C VAL A 116 -26.22 30.42 -29.62
N ARG A 117 -27.32 29.67 -29.53
CA ARG A 117 -27.83 29.06 -28.30
C ARG A 117 -26.92 27.93 -27.84
N HIS A 118 -26.76 27.76 -26.52
CA HIS A 118 -25.96 26.70 -25.89
C HIS A 118 -24.49 26.61 -26.33
N ARG A 119 -23.93 27.66 -26.95
CA ARG A 119 -22.52 27.70 -27.39
C ARG A 119 -21.51 27.32 -26.29
N ALA A 120 -21.75 27.73 -25.05
CA ALA A 120 -20.85 27.46 -23.93
C ALA A 120 -20.78 25.97 -23.57
N LEU A 121 -21.87 25.22 -23.82
CA LEU A 121 -21.90 23.78 -23.62
C LEU A 121 -21.32 23.04 -24.83
N VAL A 122 -21.71 23.44 -26.04
CA VAL A 122 -21.46 22.62 -27.24
C VAL A 122 -20.11 22.92 -27.88
N ASP A 123 -19.66 24.18 -27.96
CA ASP A 123 -18.39 24.54 -28.62
C ASP A 123 -17.17 23.77 -28.04
N PRO A 124 -17.07 23.52 -26.71
CA PRO A 124 -15.94 22.77 -26.16
C PRO A 124 -15.95 21.26 -26.46
N ILE A 125 -17.10 20.66 -26.75
CA ILE A 125 -17.23 19.20 -26.87
C ILE A 125 -16.68 18.74 -28.22
N GLN A 126 -15.62 17.96 -28.23
CA GLN A 126 -15.10 17.32 -29.44
C GLN A 126 -15.93 16.10 -29.83
N SER A 127 -16.25 15.24 -28.87
CA SER A 127 -16.99 13.99 -29.11
C SER A 127 -17.88 13.60 -27.93
N ALA A 128 -18.98 12.92 -28.24
CA ALA A 128 -19.85 12.26 -27.27
C ALA A 128 -19.94 10.77 -27.64
N ARG A 129 -19.78 9.85 -26.68
CA ARG A 129 -19.84 8.40 -26.96
C ARG A 129 -20.31 7.61 -25.76
N LEU A 130 -20.66 6.35 -25.97
CA LEU A 130 -20.97 5.41 -24.89
C LEU A 130 -19.70 5.16 -24.06
N ALA A 131 -19.83 5.24 -22.74
CA ALA A 131 -18.71 5.00 -21.83
C ALA A 131 -18.30 3.53 -21.82
N THR A 132 -16.99 3.31 -21.63
CA THR A 132 -16.43 2.02 -21.22
C THR A 132 -16.15 2.08 -19.72
N ILE A 133 -15.84 0.92 -19.12
CA ILE A 133 -15.43 0.86 -17.71
C ILE A 133 -14.17 1.73 -17.43
N GLU A 134 -13.27 1.85 -18.41
CA GLU A 134 -12.08 2.74 -18.37
C GLU A 134 -12.45 4.22 -18.20
N ALA A 135 -13.62 4.65 -18.68
CA ALA A 135 -14.05 6.04 -18.54
C ALA A 135 -14.44 6.41 -17.09
N LEU A 136 -14.53 5.41 -16.20
CA LEU A 136 -14.72 5.61 -14.76
C LEU A 136 -13.40 5.48 -13.99
N TRP A 137 -12.28 5.11 -14.63
CA TRP A 137 -10.98 4.96 -13.98
C TRP A 137 -10.31 6.32 -13.73
N THR A 138 -10.15 6.74 -12.47
CA THR A 138 -9.63 8.08 -12.15
C THR A 138 -8.14 8.13 -11.79
N ASP A 139 -7.49 6.98 -11.65
CA ASP A 139 -6.03 6.88 -11.50
C ASP A 139 -5.29 7.00 -12.85
N PRO A 140 -3.94 7.16 -12.88
CA PRO A 140 -3.19 7.27 -14.12
C PRO A 140 -3.50 6.13 -15.12
N PRO A 141 -3.62 6.42 -16.44
CA PRO A 141 -3.98 5.41 -17.43
C PRO A 141 -3.05 4.19 -17.49
N GLY A 142 -1.76 4.37 -17.18
CA GLY A 142 -0.78 3.28 -17.13
C GLY A 142 -0.99 2.29 -15.97
N MET A 143 -1.82 2.64 -14.98
CA MET A 143 -2.18 1.76 -13.86
C MET A 143 -3.48 0.98 -14.13
N PHE A 144 -4.16 1.24 -15.26
CA PHE A 144 -5.37 0.51 -15.60
C PHE A 144 -5.08 -1.00 -15.72
N PRO A 145 -5.86 -1.88 -15.06
CA PRO A 145 -5.59 -3.31 -15.06
C PRO A 145 -5.60 -3.94 -16.46
N PRO A 146 -4.66 -4.85 -16.77
CA PRO A 146 -4.66 -5.57 -18.05
C PRO A 146 -5.82 -6.59 -18.13
N ALA A 147 -6.25 -6.86 -19.36
CA ALA A 147 -7.27 -7.85 -19.68
C ALA A 147 -6.93 -9.26 -19.14
N GLY A 148 -7.96 -10.02 -18.77
CA GLY A 148 -7.84 -11.41 -18.31
C GLY A 148 -7.26 -11.62 -16.91
N ARG A 149 -6.92 -10.55 -16.17
CA ARG A 149 -6.41 -10.64 -14.78
C ARG A 149 -7.47 -10.18 -13.78
N ARG A 150 -7.63 -10.95 -12.71
CA ARG A 150 -8.43 -10.53 -11.55
C ARG A 150 -7.57 -9.68 -10.63
N VAL A 151 -8.01 -8.46 -10.37
CA VAL A 151 -7.37 -7.54 -9.42
C VAL A 151 -8.43 -7.01 -8.46
N TRP A 152 -7.98 -6.43 -7.36
CA TRP A 152 -8.84 -5.62 -6.51
C TRP A 152 -9.03 -4.24 -7.14
N TRP A 153 -10.25 -3.73 -7.05
CA TRP A 153 -10.68 -2.42 -7.48
C TRP A 153 -11.29 -1.69 -6.29
N GLU A 154 -10.98 -0.41 -6.14
CA GLU A 154 -11.74 0.47 -5.28
C GLU A 154 -12.90 1.02 -6.10
N VAL A 155 -14.13 0.53 -5.80
CA VAL A 155 -15.34 0.91 -6.53
C VAL A 155 -16.07 1.98 -5.74
N TRP A 156 -16.18 3.15 -6.35
CA TRP A 156 -16.88 4.30 -5.77
C TRP A 156 -18.30 4.34 -6.33
N LEU A 157 -19.27 4.19 -5.43
CA LEU A 157 -20.69 4.29 -5.71
C LEU A 157 -21.22 5.65 -5.24
N ARG A 158 -22.17 6.19 -5.98
CA ARG A 158 -22.95 7.37 -5.59
C ARG A 158 -24.13 6.93 -4.73
N ARG A 159 -24.32 7.57 -3.58
CA ARG A 159 -25.51 7.37 -2.75
C ARG A 159 -26.74 7.99 -3.41
N ARG A 160 -27.79 7.18 -3.58
CA ARG A 160 -29.08 7.56 -4.14
C ARG A 160 -30.24 7.18 -3.22
N ASP A 161 -30.36 5.89 -2.91
CA ASP A 161 -31.50 5.33 -2.19
C ASP A 161 -31.13 4.33 -1.07
N GLY A 162 -29.83 4.10 -0.84
CA GLY A 162 -29.32 3.25 0.24
C GLY A 162 -29.21 1.77 -0.12
N HIS A 163 -29.56 1.39 -1.34
CA HIS A 163 -29.50 0.01 -1.84
C HIS A 163 -28.36 -0.24 -2.84
N GLU A 164 -27.42 0.70 -2.96
CA GLU A 164 -26.34 0.65 -3.96
C GLU A 164 -25.42 -0.57 -3.76
N LEU A 165 -25.09 -0.87 -2.50
CA LEU A 165 -24.27 -2.04 -2.17
C LEU A 165 -24.99 -3.35 -2.46
N ASP A 166 -26.31 -3.40 -2.27
CA ASP A 166 -27.09 -4.59 -2.57
C ASP A 166 -27.12 -4.83 -4.08
N ARG A 167 -27.28 -3.77 -4.88
CA ARG A 167 -27.19 -3.82 -6.35
C ARG A 167 -25.82 -4.27 -6.83
N LEU A 168 -24.74 -3.71 -6.28
CA LEU A 168 -23.38 -4.12 -6.62
C LEU A 168 -23.12 -5.59 -6.24
N ARG A 169 -23.60 -6.06 -5.08
CA ARG A 169 -23.47 -7.46 -4.66
C ARG A 169 -24.24 -8.40 -5.58
N ALA A 170 -25.46 -8.04 -5.98
CA ALA A 170 -26.25 -8.80 -6.95
C ALA A 170 -25.51 -8.92 -8.30
N PHE A 171 -24.96 -7.81 -8.79
CA PHE A 171 -24.12 -7.80 -9.99
C PHE A 171 -22.88 -8.70 -9.85
N ALA A 172 -22.16 -8.58 -8.73
CA ALA A 172 -20.95 -9.34 -8.48
C ALA A 172 -21.23 -10.85 -8.40
N GLN A 173 -22.34 -11.24 -7.77
CA GLN A 173 -22.80 -12.63 -7.72
C GLN A 173 -23.08 -13.18 -9.13
N ALA A 174 -23.71 -12.40 -10.00
CA ALA A 174 -24.02 -12.81 -11.37
C ALA A 174 -22.77 -12.93 -12.27
N THR A 175 -21.72 -12.15 -12.00
CA THR A 175 -20.49 -12.11 -12.79
C THR A 175 -19.33 -12.93 -12.21
N GLY A 176 -19.50 -13.47 -11.01
CA GLY A 176 -18.45 -14.16 -10.27
C GLY A 176 -17.33 -13.22 -9.80
N ALA A 177 -17.64 -11.94 -9.58
CA ALA A 177 -16.78 -11.00 -8.86
C ALA A 177 -16.95 -11.16 -7.35
N ARG A 178 -15.93 -10.80 -6.56
CA ARG A 178 -15.99 -10.87 -5.08
C ARG A 178 -16.07 -9.47 -4.51
N VAL A 179 -17.09 -9.17 -3.71
CA VAL A 179 -17.23 -7.88 -3.01
C VAL A 179 -16.70 -8.01 -1.60
N GLY A 180 -15.88 -7.04 -1.18
CA GLY A 180 -15.37 -6.95 0.19
C GLY A 180 -16.49 -6.83 1.22
N ARG A 181 -16.25 -7.33 2.43
CA ARG A 181 -17.23 -7.33 3.52
C ARG A 181 -17.45 -5.93 4.09
N GLN A 182 -16.40 -5.11 4.09
CA GLN A 182 -16.42 -3.74 4.58
C GLN A 182 -16.63 -2.76 3.42
N HIS A 183 -17.30 -1.67 3.72
CA HIS A 183 -17.46 -0.52 2.85
C HIS A 183 -17.28 0.74 3.68
N LEU A 184 -16.76 1.79 3.06
CA LEU A 184 -16.63 3.11 3.65
C LEU A 184 -17.72 4.01 3.07
N GLY A 185 -18.34 4.86 3.88
CA GLY A 185 -19.33 5.81 3.42
C GLY A 185 -18.92 7.23 3.79
N PHE A 186 -18.85 8.12 2.81
CA PHE A 186 -18.50 9.53 3.02
C PHE A 186 -19.38 10.44 2.16
N GLY A 187 -20.09 11.36 2.79
CA GLY A 187 -21.02 12.26 2.10
C GLY A 187 -22.03 11.53 1.22
N ASP A 188 -21.95 11.78 -0.08
CA ASP A 188 -22.77 11.19 -1.15
C ASP A 188 -22.08 10.01 -1.87
N ARG A 189 -21.06 9.40 -1.26
CA ARG A 189 -20.30 8.29 -1.83
C ARG A 189 -20.22 7.09 -0.88
N ILE A 190 -20.11 5.91 -1.49
CA ILE A 190 -19.77 4.64 -0.83
C ILE A 190 -18.58 4.05 -1.56
N VAL A 191 -17.55 3.66 -0.83
CA VAL A 191 -16.38 2.96 -1.37
C VAL A 191 -16.39 1.53 -0.88
N VAL A 192 -16.17 0.61 -1.82
CA VAL A 192 -16.10 -0.81 -1.53
C VAL A 192 -15.08 -1.47 -2.45
N LEU A 193 -14.34 -2.41 -1.89
CA LEU A 193 -13.39 -3.19 -2.66
C LEU A 193 -14.09 -4.30 -3.41
N VAL A 194 -13.75 -4.47 -4.69
CA VAL A 194 -14.26 -5.56 -5.53
C VAL A 194 -13.09 -6.25 -6.21
N GLN A 195 -13.01 -7.58 -6.10
CA GLN A 195 -12.05 -8.38 -6.85
C GLN A 195 -12.69 -8.90 -8.14
N ALA A 196 -12.18 -8.46 -9.28
CA ALA A 196 -12.74 -8.79 -10.59
C ALA A 196 -11.70 -8.58 -11.71
N GLY A 197 -11.93 -9.20 -12.87
CA GLY A 197 -11.28 -8.80 -14.12
C GLY A 197 -12.00 -7.65 -14.81
N VAL A 198 -11.31 -6.99 -15.75
CA VAL A 198 -11.87 -5.88 -16.55
C VAL A 198 -13.16 -6.32 -17.26
N GLU A 199 -13.16 -7.53 -17.82
CA GLU A 199 -14.28 -8.10 -18.57
C GLU A 199 -15.49 -8.38 -17.67
N GLN A 200 -15.24 -8.74 -16.40
CA GLN A 200 -16.30 -8.99 -15.43
C GLN A 200 -16.96 -7.67 -15.00
N LEU A 201 -16.17 -6.61 -14.77
CA LEU A 201 -16.69 -5.29 -14.40
C LEU A 201 -17.25 -4.52 -15.60
N ALA A 202 -16.85 -4.82 -16.83
CA ALA A 202 -17.33 -4.11 -18.02
C ALA A 202 -18.84 -4.14 -18.17
N GLY A 203 -19.52 -5.21 -17.74
CA GLY A 203 -20.99 -5.27 -17.75
C GLY A 203 -21.66 -4.36 -16.71
N ALA A 204 -20.92 -3.88 -15.71
CA ALA A 204 -21.47 -3.07 -14.63
C ALA A 204 -21.99 -1.71 -15.13
N VAL A 205 -21.30 -1.09 -16.11
CA VAL A 205 -21.75 0.18 -16.72
C VAL A 205 -23.05 0.04 -17.52
N ASP A 206 -23.43 -1.18 -17.89
CA ASP A 206 -24.66 -1.43 -18.62
C ASP A 206 -25.85 -1.70 -17.69
N VAL A 207 -25.65 -2.10 -16.43
CA VAL A 207 -26.73 -2.55 -15.52
C VAL A 207 -26.80 -1.84 -14.16
N LEU A 208 -25.74 -1.14 -13.75
CA LEU A 208 -25.73 -0.34 -12.51
C LEU A 208 -25.83 1.15 -12.86
N ASP A 209 -26.58 1.92 -12.07
CA ASP A 209 -26.63 3.39 -12.15
C ASP A 209 -25.81 4.10 -11.07
N ASP A 210 -25.21 3.31 -10.17
CA ASP A 210 -24.55 3.81 -8.97
C ASP A 210 -23.06 4.09 -9.17
N LEU A 211 -22.43 3.57 -10.22
CA LEU A 211 -20.99 3.72 -10.41
C LEU A 211 -20.63 5.18 -10.63
N ALA A 212 -19.71 5.70 -9.81
CA ALA A 212 -19.16 7.04 -9.93
C ALA A 212 -17.71 6.99 -10.45
N GLU A 213 -16.85 6.20 -9.79
CA GLU A 213 -15.41 6.13 -10.08
C GLU A 213 -14.84 4.73 -9.79
N LEU A 214 -13.70 4.43 -10.39
CA LEU A 214 -12.91 3.22 -10.19
C LEU A 214 -11.45 3.62 -9.98
N ARG A 215 -10.81 3.00 -8.98
CA ARG A 215 -9.41 3.25 -8.64
C ARG A 215 -8.67 1.96 -8.31
N ALA A 216 -7.35 2.01 -8.37
CA ALA A 216 -6.52 1.00 -7.75
C ALA A 216 -6.76 1.07 -6.22
N PRO A 217 -6.87 -0.08 -5.53
CA PRO A 217 -6.96 -0.09 -4.07
C PRO A 217 -5.76 0.65 -3.49
N SER A 218 -6.04 1.64 -2.67
CA SER A 218 -4.99 2.44 -2.03
C SER A 218 -4.16 1.59 -1.07
N GLU A 219 -4.75 0.57 -0.41
CA GLU A 219 -4.05 -0.24 0.61
C GLU A 219 -4.49 -1.73 0.69
N PRO A 220 -3.93 -2.63 -0.14
CA PRO A 220 -4.20 -4.07 -0.04
C PRO A 220 -3.81 -4.69 1.30
N ALA A 221 -2.78 -4.12 1.97
CA ALA A 221 -2.19 -4.66 3.19
C ALA A 221 -3.16 -4.71 4.38
N ILE A 222 -3.85 -3.60 4.66
CA ILE A 222 -4.78 -3.52 5.80
C ILE A 222 -5.95 -4.46 5.60
N VAL A 223 -6.41 -4.61 4.35
CA VAL A 223 -7.54 -5.48 4.04
C VAL A 223 -7.14 -6.94 4.23
N LEU A 224 -6.01 -7.37 3.67
CA LEU A 224 -5.48 -8.71 3.87
C LEU A 224 -5.27 -9.02 5.37
N ALA A 225 -4.67 -8.09 6.12
CA ALA A 225 -4.44 -8.25 7.55
C ALA A 225 -5.72 -8.39 8.39
N ARG A 226 -6.84 -7.76 7.95
CA ARG A 226 -8.14 -7.81 8.63
C ARG A 226 -9.08 -8.91 8.12
N MET A 227 -8.69 -9.66 7.09
CA MET A 227 -9.49 -10.77 6.57
C MET A 227 -9.63 -11.90 7.61
N PRO A 228 -10.73 -12.65 7.61
CA PRO A 228 -10.83 -13.88 8.38
C PRO A 228 -9.72 -14.88 8.01
N PRO A 229 -9.24 -15.73 8.94
CA PRO A 229 -8.17 -16.68 8.67
C PRO A 229 -8.43 -17.62 7.49
N ALA A 230 -9.69 -18.03 7.29
CA ALA A 230 -10.08 -18.87 6.16
C ALA A 230 -9.89 -18.17 4.80
N GLU A 231 -10.13 -16.86 4.73
CA GLU A 231 -9.92 -16.09 3.51
C GLU A 231 -8.42 -15.82 3.31
N GLN A 232 -7.68 -15.45 4.38
CA GLN A 232 -6.21 -15.31 4.32
C GLN A 232 -5.53 -16.60 3.84
N ARG A 233 -6.10 -17.76 4.17
CA ARG A 233 -5.55 -19.05 3.75
C ARG A 233 -5.49 -19.20 2.23
N GLU A 234 -6.52 -18.76 1.50
CA GLU A 234 -6.53 -18.81 0.03
C GLU A 234 -5.36 -18.01 -0.56
N TRP A 235 -5.01 -16.87 0.04
CA TRP A 235 -3.90 -16.02 -0.39
C TRP A 235 -2.54 -16.63 -0.09
N VAL A 236 -2.41 -17.24 1.08
CA VAL A 236 -1.19 -17.97 1.46
C VAL A 236 -0.97 -19.14 0.50
N ASP A 237 -2.01 -19.92 0.20
CA ASP A 237 -1.91 -21.06 -0.72
C ASP A 237 -1.59 -20.63 -2.16
N ASP A 238 -2.18 -19.53 -2.65
CA ASP A 238 -1.80 -18.93 -3.93
C ASP A 238 -0.32 -18.55 -3.94
N LEU A 239 0.15 -17.77 -2.95
CA LEU A 239 1.54 -17.34 -2.90
C LEU A 239 2.51 -18.53 -2.85
N LEU A 240 2.21 -19.55 -2.04
CA LEU A 240 3.01 -20.77 -1.96
C LEU A 240 3.11 -21.48 -3.31
N ALA A 241 2.04 -21.52 -4.10
CA ALA A 241 2.02 -22.21 -5.40
C ALA A 241 2.94 -21.55 -6.45
N ARG A 242 3.30 -20.28 -6.26
CA ARG A 242 4.19 -19.50 -7.16
C ARG A 242 5.47 -19.02 -6.47
N LEU A 243 5.77 -19.54 -5.29
CA LEU A 243 7.00 -19.27 -4.56
C LEU A 243 8.12 -20.21 -5.04
N GLU A 244 9.27 -19.65 -5.39
CA GLU A 244 10.50 -20.39 -5.65
C GLU A 244 11.47 -20.16 -4.47
N PRO A 245 11.68 -21.17 -3.60
CA PRO A 245 12.57 -21.03 -2.45
C PRO A 245 14.02 -20.77 -2.84
N ALA A 246 14.76 -20.08 -1.97
CA ALA A 246 16.19 -19.92 -2.12
C ALA A 246 16.91 -21.27 -1.93
N GLY A 247 18.06 -21.44 -2.60
CA GLY A 247 18.91 -22.61 -2.40
C GLY A 247 19.49 -22.66 -0.98
N ARG A 248 19.87 -23.85 -0.49
CA ARG A 248 20.40 -24.05 0.87
C ARG A 248 21.66 -23.25 1.19
N GLU A 249 22.49 -22.99 0.19
CA GLU A 249 23.74 -22.20 0.27
C GLU A 249 23.55 -20.70 0.00
N ALA A 250 22.30 -20.26 -0.19
CA ALA A 250 21.97 -18.85 -0.31
C ALA A 250 22.33 -18.12 1.02
N PRO A 251 22.67 -16.82 0.96
CA PRO A 251 22.89 -16.05 2.16
C PRO A 251 21.64 -16.03 3.05
N SER A 252 21.82 -15.80 4.35
CA SER A 252 20.71 -15.67 5.31
C SER A 252 20.58 -14.25 5.86
N VAL A 253 19.35 -13.90 6.22
CA VAL A 253 19.07 -12.82 7.15
C VAL A 253 18.83 -13.44 8.53
N CYS A 254 19.72 -13.14 9.47
CA CYS A 254 19.58 -13.53 10.86
C CYS A 254 18.74 -12.49 11.60
N VAL A 255 17.49 -12.81 11.88
CA VAL A 255 16.55 -11.97 12.62
C VAL A 255 16.87 -12.09 14.11
N VAL A 256 17.45 -11.04 14.69
CA VAL A 256 17.82 -10.97 16.11
C VAL A 256 16.69 -10.23 16.85
N ASP A 257 15.77 -10.97 17.47
CA ASP A 257 14.50 -10.42 17.98
C ASP A 257 13.88 -11.29 19.10
N SER A 258 12.56 -11.41 19.15
CA SER A 258 11.72 -12.18 20.08
C SER A 258 11.61 -13.68 19.77
N GLY A 259 12.30 -14.15 18.73
CA GLY A 259 12.13 -15.46 18.13
C GLY A 259 11.28 -15.39 16.86
N VAL A 260 11.01 -16.52 16.22
CA VAL A 260 10.15 -16.59 15.02
C VAL A 260 9.19 -17.76 15.15
N PHE A 261 7.91 -17.56 14.78
CA PHE A 261 6.97 -18.65 14.59
C PHE A 261 7.30 -19.42 13.31
N ARG A 262 8.26 -20.34 13.42
CA ARG A 262 8.84 -21.09 12.29
C ARG A 262 7.78 -21.86 11.47
N ASP A 263 6.78 -22.41 12.14
CA ASP A 263 5.74 -23.23 11.51
C ASP A 263 4.74 -22.42 10.67
N HIS A 264 4.94 -21.10 10.53
CA HIS A 264 4.22 -20.31 9.55
C HIS A 264 4.55 -20.78 8.12
N LEU A 265 3.53 -21.10 7.33
CA LEU A 265 3.72 -21.75 6.02
C LEU A 265 4.56 -20.95 5.04
N LEU A 266 4.45 -19.62 5.04
CA LEU A 266 5.27 -18.76 4.18
C LEU A 266 6.76 -18.75 4.57
N LEU A 267 7.11 -19.23 5.77
CA LEU A 267 8.49 -19.27 6.27
C LEU A 267 9.10 -20.68 6.19
N GLU A 268 8.28 -21.73 6.07
CA GLU A 268 8.69 -23.13 6.16
C GLU A 268 9.81 -23.51 5.18
N SER A 269 9.77 -23.00 3.95
CA SER A 269 10.80 -23.27 2.94
C SER A 269 12.10 -22.46 3.13
N SER A 270 12.11 -21.51 4.06
CA SER A 270 13.14 -20.48 4.18
C SER A 270 13.81 -20.43 5.54
N LEU A 271 13.22 -21.04 6.58
CA LEU A 271 13.77 -21.11 7.95
C LEU A 271 13.79 -22.57 8.44
N ASP A 272 14.99 -23.15 8.56
CA ASP A 272 15.15 -24.50 9.10
C ASP A 272 15.04 -24.53 10.62
N THR A 273 14.68 -25.68 11.20
CA THR A 273 14.61 -25.86 12.66
C THR A 273 15.96 -25.64 13.34
N GLU A 274 17.04 -26.06 12.67
CA GLU A 274 18.40 -25.92 13.18
C GLU A 274 18.90 -24.47 13.15
N ASP A 275 18.28 -23.61 12.34
CA ASP A 275 18.60 -22.20 12.18
C ASP A 275 17.78 -21.30 13.15
N CYS A 276 17.09 -21.90 14.14
CA CYS A 276 16.36 -21.20 15.21
C CYS A 276 17.11 -21.33 16.54
N HIS A 277 17.52 -20.19 17.10
CA HIS A 277 18.34 -20.12 18.31
C HIS A 277 17.71 -19.20 19.36
N ALA A 278 18.07 -19.42 20.62
CA ALA A 278 17.81 -18.49 21.72
C ALA A 278 19.10 -18.25 22.49
N ALA A 279 19.29 -17.02 22.97
CA ALA A 279 20.47 -16.63 23.74
C ALA A 279 20.63 -17.47 25.02
N ASP A 280 19.54 -17.63 25.77
CA ASP A 280 19.43 -18.54 26.90
C ASP A 280 18.91 -19.93 26.43
N PRO A 281 19.65 -21.02 26.67
CA PRO A 281 19.23 -22.38 26.32
C PRO A 281 17.91 -22.82 26.96
N LEU A 282 17.50 -22.18 28.06
CA LEU A 282 16.26 -22.49 28.76
C LEU A 282 15.04 -21.82 28.10
N TRP A 283 15.25 -20.88 27.18
CA TRP A 283 14.15 -20.23 26.47
C TRP A 283 13.69 -21.06 25.28
N PRO A 284 12.36 -21.09 25.00
CA PRO A 284 11.88 -21.59 23.72
C PRO A 284 12.29 -20.65 22.59
N VAL A 285 12.62 -21.20 21.42
CA VAL A 285 13.06 -20.45 20.24
C VAL A 285 11.90 -19.79 19.47
N CYS A 286 10.65 -20.12 19.81
CA CYS A 286 9.47 -19.54 19.18
C CYS A 286 9.25 -18.08 19.59
N ASP A 287 8.47 -17.37 18.78
CA ASP A 287 8.09 -15.99 19.04
C ASP A 287 6.96 -15.91 20.08
N ASP A 288 7.17 -15.13 21.14
CA ASP A 288 6.16 -14.87 22.18
C ASP A 288 5.42 -13.53 21.99
N TYR A 289 5.95 -12.63 21.16
CA TYR A 289 5.47 -11.26 21.01
C TYR A 289 4.86 -10.98 19.62
N GLY A 290 5.18 -11.79 18.63
CA GLY A 290 4.79 -11.63 17.22
C GLY A 290 5.77 -10.78 16.41
N HIS A 291 6.52 -9.90 17.06
CA HIS A 291 7.41 -8.94 16.42
C HIS A 291 8.50 -9.60 15.57
N GLY A 292 9.15 -10.64 16.09
CA GLY A 292 10.21 -11.33 15.34
C GLY A 292 9.68 -12.07 14.12
N THR A 293 8.46 -12.61 14.19
CA THR A 293 7.77 -13.22 13.04
C THR A 293 7.41 -12.18 11.98
N GLU A 294 6.97 -10.99 12.39
CA GLU A 294 6.73 -9.87 11.47
C GLU A 294 8.02 -9.42 10.79
N MET A 295 9.13 -9.31 11.53
CA MET A 295 10.45 -8.97 10.98
C MET A 295 10.96 -10.05 10.01
N ALA A 296 10.71 -11.34 10.30
CA ALA A 296 11.05 -12.44 9.39
C ALA A 296 10.26 -12.36 8.07
N GLY A 297 8.96 -12.05 8.13
CA GLY A 297 8.14 -11.83 6.95
C GLY A 297 8.62 -10.65 6.11
N LEU A 298 8.93 -9.52 6.77
CA LEU A 298 9.45 -8.31 6.12
C LEU A 298 10.82 -8.56 5.48
N ALA A 299 11.73 -9.22 6.18
CA ALA A 299 13.06 -9.56 5.67
C ALA A 299 12.96 -10.43 4.41
N LEU A 300 12.06 -11.42 4.42
CA LEU A 300 11.94 -12.39 3.34
C LEU A 300 11.21 -11.85 2.11
N PHE A 301 10.13 -11.09 2.30
CA PHE A 301 9.21 -10.69 1.24
C PHE A 301 9.22 -9.19 0.92
N GLY A 302 9.76 -8.34 1.80
CA GLY A 302 9.58 -6.89 1.71
C GLY A 302 8.11 -6.52 1.93
N ASP A 303 7.52 -5.78 0.98
CA ASP A 303 6.08 -5.49 0.99
C ASP A 303 5.27 -6.76 0.66
N LEU A 304 4.95 -7.53 1.71
CA LEU A 304 4.17 -8.75 1.59
C LEU A 304 2.79 -8.52 0.96
N ALA A 305 2.18 -7.35 1.14
CA ALA A 305 0.87 -7.06 0.57
C ALA A 305 0.93 -6.90 -0.95
N ALA A 306 1.98 -6.24 -1.45
CA ALA A 306 2.27 -6.17 -2.88
C ALA A 306 2.56 -7.57 -3.44
N VAL A 307 3.32 -8.39 -2.71
CA VAL A 307 3.63 -9.77 -3.10
C VAL A 307 2.36 -10.64 -3.17
N LEU A 308 1.50 -10.59 -2.15
CA LEU A 308 0.23 -11.34 -2.09
C LEU A 308 -0.76 -10.90 -3.17
N SER A 309 -0.81 -9.59 -3.47
CA SER A 309 -1.68 -9.05 -4.52
C SER A 309 -1.17 -9.32 -5.94
N GLY A 310 0.12 -9.67 -6.08
CA GLY A 310 0.73 -10.06 -7.33
C GLY A 310 0.33 -11.46 -7.78
N SER A 311 0.63 -11.78 -9.04
CA SER A 311 0.40 -13.13 -9.61
C SER A 311 1.61 -13.68 -10.36
N THR A 312 2.78 -13.04 -10.20
CA THR A 312 4.04 -13.45 -10.82
C THR A 312 4.76 -14.46 -9.94
N ALA A 313 5.63 -15.28 -10.51
CA ALA A 313 6.53 -16.12 -9.72
C ALA A 313 7.38 -15.23 -8.79
N VAL A 314 7.53 -15.66 -7.53
CA VAL A 314 8.30 -14.95 -6.50
C VAL A 314 9.52 -15.78 -6.19
N ARG A 315 10.68 -15.32 -6.65
CA ARG A 315 11.95 -16.02 -6.42
C ARG A 315 12.66 -15.44 -5.21
N LEU A 316 12.77 -16.24 -4.16
CA LEU A 316 13.52 -15.88 -2.97
C LEU A 316 15.02 -15.98 -3.24
N THR A 317 15.77 -14.98 -2.78
CA THR A 317 17.23 -14.87 -3.02
C THR A 317 18.07 -15.24 -1.81
N HIS A 318 17.44 -15.37 -0.65
CA HIS A 318 18.08 -15.59 0.63
C HIS A 318 17.17 -16.43 1.54
N ARG A 319 17.75 -16.91 2.65
CA ARG A 319 17.08 -17.68 3.70
C ARG A 319 16.99 -16.87 4.99
N LEU A 320 16.39 -17.45 6.02
CA LEU A 320 16.29 -16.87 7.34
C LEU A 320 17.08 -17.68 8.38
N GLU A 321 17.57 -16.98 9.39
CA GLU A 321 17.96 -17.53 10.68
C GLU A 321 17.24 -16.72 11.76
N SER A 322 17.00 -17.30 12.94
CA SER A 322 16.38 -16.61 14.06
C SER A 322 17.24 -16.72 15.30
N VAL A 323 17.47 -15.59 15.96
CA VAL A 323 18.14 -15.51 17.26
C VAL A 323 17.23 -14.75 18.21
N LYS A 324 16.67 -15.48 19.18
CA LYS A 324 15.88 -14.89 20.25
C LYS A 324 16.76 -14.29 21.32
N ILE A 325 16.65 -12.98 21.50
CA ILE A 325 17.32 -12.20 22.55
C ILE A 325 16.36 -11.67 23.61
N LEU A 326 15.05 -11.71 23.36
CA LEU A 326 14.05 -11.30 24.34
C LEU A 326 13.54 -12.51 25.15
N PRO A 327 13.55 -12.44 26.50
CA PRO A 327 13.05 -13.53 27.33
C PRO A 327 11.53 -13.69 27.18
N PRO A 328 10.97 -14.88 27.47
CA PRO A 328 9.53 -15.07 27.51
C PRO A 328 8.85 -14.14 28.54
N PRO A 329 7.67 -13.58 28.22
CA PRO A 329 6.89 -12.77 29.16
C PRO A 329 6.61 -13.52 30.47
N PRO A 330 6.59 -12.84 31.63
CA PRO A 330 6.74 -11.39 31.82
C PRO A 330 8.19 -10.95 32.12
N ALA A 331 9.18 -11.81 31.86
CA ALA A 331 10.57 -11.48 32.14
C ALA A 331 11.10 -10.40 31.18
N HIS A 332 12.15 -9.70 31.62
CA HIS A 332 12.86 -8.70 30.83
C HIS A 332 14.35 -8.84 31.13
N ASN A 333 15.20 -8.61 30.12
CA ASN A 333 16.64 -8.56 30.36
C ASN A 333 16.98 -7.29 31.13
N SER A 334 17.92 -7.38 32.07
CA SER A 334 18.51 -6.19 32.65
C SER A 334 19.35 -5.45 31.60
N PRO A 335 19.34 -4.10 31.56
CA PRO A 335 20.06 -3.33 30.54
C PRO A 335 21.55 -3.64 30.42
N GLU A 336 22.21 -3.93 31.53
CA GLU A 336 23.62 -4.33 31.56
C GLU A 336 23.92 -5.64 30.82
N LEU A 337 22.90 -6.48 30.59
CA LEU A 337 23.01 -7.78 29.92
C LEU A 337 22.67 -7.75 28.43
N TYR A 338 22.14 -6.65 27.88
CA TYR A 338 21.71 -6.60 26.46
C TYR A 338 22.82 -7.02 25.49
N ALA A 339 24.04 -6.52 25.75
CA ALA A 339 25.21 -6.85 24.98
C ALA A 339 25.56 -8.35 25.07
N ALA A 340 25.62 -8.91 26.28
CA ALA A 340 25.95 -10.31 26.52
C ALA A 340 24.92 -11.26 25.89
N VAL A 341 23.63 -11.01 26.10
CA VAL A 341 22.54 -11.80 25.53
C VAL A 341 22.57 -11.78 24.00
N THR A 342 22.86 -10.62 23.40
CA THR A 342 22.99 -10.50 21.94
C THR A 342 24.20 -11.27 21.41
N VAL A 343 25.36 -11.12 22.07
CA VAL A 343 26.61 -11.81 21.73
C VAL A 343 26.43 -13.33 21.80
N ASP A 344 25.89 -13.84 22.91
CA ASP A 344 25.67 -15.27 23.11
C ASP A 344 24.68 -15.84 22.10
N GLY A 345 23.59 -15.11 21.81
CA GLY A 345 22.62 -15.51 20.80
C GLY A 345 23.23 -15.62 19.40
N ILE A 346 24.01 -14.63 18.97
CA ILE A 346 24.70 -14.63 17.68
C ILE A 346 25.73 -15.76 17.62
N ALA A 347 26.51 -15.95 18.68
CA ALA A 347 27.53 -16.99 18.73
C ALA A 347 26.94 -18.39 18.50
N ARG A 348 25.72 -18.67 19.01
CA ARG A 348 25.03 -19.94 18.78
C ARG A 348 24.72 -20.18 17.30
N ALA A 349 24.24 -19.16 16.59
CA ALA A 349 23.98 -19.25 15.15
C ALA A 349 25.27 -19.46 14.34
N GLU A 350 26.35 -18.78 14.75
CA GLU A 350 27.67 -18.94 14.13
C GLU A 350 28.27 -20.33 14.37
N ILE A 351 28.12 -20.89 15.58
CA ILE A 351 28.56 -22.26 15.90
C ILE A 351 27.78 -23.28 15.07
N GLN A 352 26.46 -23.10 14.92
CA GLN A 352 25.62 -24.01 14.14
C GLN A 352 26.01 -24.05 12.66
N ALA A 353 26.26 -22.89 12.06
CA ALA A 353 26.59 -22.78 10.63
C ALA A 353 27.75 -21.80 10.39
N PRO A 354 29.01 -22.19 10.64
CA PRO A 354 30.16 -21.27 10.71
C PRO A 354 30.57 -20.65 9.36
N TYR A 355 30.16 -21.24 8.23
CA TYR A 355 30.52 -20.76 6.89
C TYR A 355 29.37 -20.03 6.18
N ARG A 356 28.22 -19.87 6.84
CA ARG A 356 27.07 -19.21 6.22
C ARG A 356 27.33 -17.72 6.10
N ARG A 357 27.05 -17.19 4.90
CA ARG A 357 27.05 -15.74 4.66
C ARG A 357 25.76 -15.16 5.24
N ARG A 358 25.88 -14.32 6.26
CA ARG A 358 24.72 -13.82 7.01
C ARG A 358 24.77 -12.32 7.21
N VAL A 359 23.59 -11.72 7.23
CA VAL A 359 23.35 -10.33 7.64
C VAL A 359 22.47 -10.36 8.89
N HIS A 360 22.85 -9.63 9.92
CA HIS A 360 22.08 -9.57 11.16
C HIS A 360 21.11 -8.39 11.12
N SER A 361 19.82 -8.67 11.22
CA SER A 361 18.78 -7.66 11.33
C SER A 361 18.35 -7.54 12.78
N LEU A 362 18.55 -6.36 13.37
CA LEU A 362 18.23 -6.05 14.77
C LEU A 362 17.21 -4.91 14.80
N ALA A 363 15.94 -5.25 14.99
CA ALA A 363 14.84 -4.30 15.10
C ALA A 363 14.47 -3.96 16.56
N VAL A 364 15.20 -4.53 17.52
CA VAL A 364 15.04 -4.28 18.95
C VAL A 364 16.00 -3.17 19.39
N THR A 365 15.45 -2.14 20.04
CA THR A 365 16.22 -1.04 20.64
C THR A 365 15.83 -0.85 22.10
N ALA A 366 16.79 -0.40 22.91
CA ALA A 366 16.54 0.02 24.27
C ALA A 366 16.22 1.52 24.30
N PRO A 367 15.04 1.92 24.81
CA PRO A 367 14.77 3.33 25.06
C PRO A 367 15.69 3.84 26.16
N GLN A 368 16.10 5.11 26.06
CA GLN A 368 16.89 5.71 27.12
C GLN A 368 16.09 5.72 28.44
N PRO A 369 16.72 5.35 29.58
CA PRO A 369 16.07 5.51 30.87
C PRO A 369 15.80 7.00 31.13
N PRO A 370 14.64 7.36 31.71
CA PRO A 370 14.34 8.75 32.05
C PRO A 370 15.39 9.28 33.03
N SER A 371 15.85 10.52 32.81
CA SER A 371 16.79 11.17 33.73
C SER A 371 16.29 11.06 35.18
N PRO A 372 17.14 10.68 36.14
CA PRO A 372 16.72 10.57 37.53
C PRO A 372 16.17 11.91 38.03
N LYS A 373 14.97 11.89 38.62
CA LYS A 373 14.31 13.09 39.16
C LYS A 373 15.26 13.81 40.14
N GLY A 374 15.68 15.02 39.79
CA GLY A 374 16.45 15.90 40.67
C GLY A 374 17.93 16.11 40.31
N ALA A 375 18.45 15.43 39.27
CA ALA A 375 19.76 15.76 38.72
C ALA A 375 19.59 16.69 37.51
N ALA A 376 20.30 17.81 37.48
CA ALA A 376 20.54 18.62 36.27
C ALA A 376 21.49 17.88 35.30
N ALA A 377 21.31 16.58 35.14
CA ALA A 377 22.04 15.77 34.18
C ALA A 377 21.29 15.89 32.85
N THR A 378 21.84 16.71 31.96
CA THR A 378 21.58 16.61 30.53
C THR A 378 21.73 15.13 30.17
N PRO A 379 20.71 14.43 29.65
CA PRO A 379 20.90 13.07 29.16
C PRO A 379 22.03 13.13 28.13
N VAL A 380 23.09 12.35 28.33
CA VAL A 380 24.23 12.42 27.41
C VAL A 380 23.86 11.60 26.17
N MET A 381 23.30 12.32 25.20
CA MET A 381 22.73 11.77 23.98
C MET A 381 23.81 11.16 23.08
N GLY A 382 23.55 9.97 22.53
CA GLY A 382 24.44 9.31 21.56
C GLY A 382 25.76 8.76 22.14
N GLN A 383 25.86 8.55 23.45
CA GLN A 383 27.06 7.91 24.02
C GLN A 383 27.15 6.42 23.67
N PRO A 384 28.37 5.90 23.46
CA PRO A 384 28.57 4.47 23.27
C PRO A 384 28.14 3.71 24.53
N SER A 385 27.39 2.63 24.32
CA SER A 385 27.00 1.67 25.37
C SER A 385 27.85 0.40 25.25
N SER A 386 27.73 -0.50 26.22
CA SER A 386 28.28 -1.85 26.09
C SER A 386 27.68 -2.60 24.90
N TRP A 387 26.41 -2.37 24.59
CA TRP A 387 25.72 -3.02 23.48
C TRP A 387 26.19 -2.51 22.13
N SER A 388 26.29 -1.19 21.95
CA SER A 388 26.80 -0.59 20.72
C SER A 388 28.28 -0.94 20.52
N ALA A 389 29.08 -0.94 21.58
CA ALA A 389 30.49 -1.34 21.53
C ALA A 389 30.68 -2.82 21.15
N ALA A 390 29.80 -3.71 21.63
CA ALA A 390 29.82 -5.13 21.24
C ALA A 390 29.50 -5.30 19.74
N LEU A 391 28.49 -4.59 19.23
CA LEU A 391 28.17 -4.62 17.79
C LEU A 391 29.32 -4.05 16.94
N ASP A 392 29.95 -2.97 17.38
CA ASP A 392 31.12 -2.39 16.71
C ASP A 392 32.28 -3.39 16.61
N ALA A 393 32.60 -4.05 17.72
CA ALA A 393 33.64 -5.07 17.75
C ALA A 393 33.33 -6.24 16.82
N PHE A 394 32.08 -6.71 16.84
CA PHE A 394 31.59 -7.77 15.96
C PHE A 394 31.65 -7.38 14.48
N ALA A 395 31.30 -6.13 14.15
CA ALA A 395 31.31 -5.61 12.80
C ALA A 395 32.72 -5.53 12.19
N VAL A 396 33.73 -5.17 13.00
CA VAL A 396 35.14 -5.16 12.56
C VAL A 396 35.84 -6.52 12.71
N GLY A 397 35.11 -7.56 13.12
CA GLY A 397 35.58 -8.95 13.15
C GLY A 397 36.30 -9.36 14.45
N ARG A 398 36.20 -8.58 15.52
CA ARG A 398 36.68 -9.00 16.84
C ARG A 398 35.77 -10.09 17.41
N SER A 399 36.35 -10.88 18.33
CA SER A 399 35.56 -11.79 19.16
C SER A 399 35.28 -11.13 20.50
N VAL A 400 34.11 -11.42 21.04
CA VAL A 400 33.67 -10.96 22.36
C VAL A 400 33.35 -12.21 23.16
N ILE A 401 33.93 -12.32 24.35
CA ILE A 401 33.69 -13.43 25.27
C ILE A 401 32.97 -12.89 26.50
N THR A 402 31.97 -13.63 26.96
CA THR A 402 31.24 -13.39 28.20
C THR A 402 31.89 -14.18 29.34
N ASN A 403 32.37 -13.48 30.37
CA ASN A 403 33.00 -14.05 31.55
C ASN A 403 32.24 -13.61 32.82
N ASP A 404 32.53 -14.21 33.98
CA ASP A 404 31.91 -13.84 35.26
C ASP A 404 32.10 -12.35 35.64
N ASP A 405 33.14 -11.71 35.11
CA ASP A 405 33.48 -10.28 35.33
C ASP A 405 32.93 -9.32 34.24
N GLY A 406 32.25 -9.82 33.20
CA GLY A 406 31.66 -9.01 32.12
C GLY A 406 32.08 -9.42 30.70
N LEU A 407 32.05 -8.46 29.77
CA LEU A 407 32.41 -8.66 28.36
C LEU A 407 33.89 -8.34 28.12
N GLU A 408 34.62 -9.30 27.57
CA GLU A 408 36.03 -9.13 27.19
C GLU A 408 36.19 -9.19 25.67
N PHE A 409 36.85 -8.18 25.10
CA PHE A 409 37.20 -8.18 23.69
C PHE A 409 38.49 -8.96 23.49
N VAL A 410 38.43 -10.02 22.69
CA VAL A 410 39.59 -10.85 22.39
C VAL A 410 40.06 -10.59 20.97
N ASP A 411 41.26 -10.04 20.86
CA ASP A 411 41.99 -9.95 19.61
C ASP A 411 42.59 -11.31 19.30
N LEU A 412 42.04 -11.99 18.30
CA LEU A 412 42.52 -13.28 17.81
C LEU A 412 43.74 -13.13 16.89
N THR A 413 44.61 -12.17 17.14
CA THR A 413 45.84 -11.90 16.40
C THR A 413 47.04 -12.00 17.33
N ASP A 414 48.13 -12.59 16.88
CA ASP A 414 49.40 -12.55 17.62
C ASP A 414 50.02 -11.13 17.59
N ASP A 415 51.12 -10.93 18.31
CA ASP A 415 51.87 -9.66 18.36
C ASP A 415 52.41 -9.22 16.98
N ALA A 416 52.35 -10.08 15.96
CA ALA A 416 52.73 -9.79 14.58
C ALA A 416 51.51 -9.54 13.66
N GLY A 417 50.28 -9.53 14.21
CA GLY A 417 49.04 -9.29 13.46
C GLY A 417 48.53 -10.50 12.68
N VAL A 418 49.06 -11.70 12.94
CA VAL A 418 48.64 -12.95 12.28
C VAL A 418 47.52 -13.59 13.08
N SER A 419 46.43 -13.97 12.40
CA SER A 419 45.28 -14.58 13.07
C SER A 419 45.65 -15.92 13.73
N LEU A 420 45.34 -16.05 15.02
CA LEU A 420 45.60 -17.22 15.86
C LEU A 420 44.64 -18.39 15.61
N VAL A 421 43.59 -18.19 14.82
CA VAL A 421 42.60 -19.23 14.50
C VAL A 421 42.78 -19.68 13.06
N GLY A 422 43.18 -20.95 12.87
CA GLY A 422 43.24 -21.58 11.56
C GLY A 422 41.83 -21.85 11.02
N GLY A 423 41.46 -21.16 9.93
CA GLY A 423 40.14 -21.23 9.31
C GLY A 423 39.15 -20.26 9.97
N ASN A 424 38.77 -19.21 9.23
CA ASN A 424 37.98 -18.03 9.67
C ASN A 424 38.73 -17.05 10.60
N GLY A 425 39.76 -16.38 10.07
CA GLY A 425 40.25 -15.13 10.67
C GLY A 425 39.12 -14.09 10.82
N GLN A 426 39.31 -13.07 11.66
CA GLN A 426 38.37 -11.97 11.97
C GLN A 426 37.35 -11.67 10.85
N ILE A 427 36.18 -12.31 10.87
CA ILE A 427 35.12 -12.06 9.88
C ILE A 427 34.26 -10.92 10.40
N GLY A 428 34.31 -9.77 9.73
CA GLY A 428 33.40 -8.67 10.00
C GLY A 428 31.95 -9.07 9.75
N ARG A 429 31.08 -8.75 10.70
CA ARG A 429 29.64 -9.03 10.63
C ARG A 429 28.89 -7.81 10.11
N LEU A 430 27.95 -8.01 9.19
CA LEU A 430 27.07 -6.93 8.74
C LEU A 430 25.83 -6.86 9.63
N PHE A 431 25.67 -5.75 10.35
CA PHE A 431 24.48 -5.44 11.12
C PHE A 431 23.64 -4.38 10.44
N VAL A 432 22.33 -4.61 10.42
CA VAL A 432 21.31 -3.64 10.04
C VAL A 432 20.45 -3.40 11.28
N VAL A 433 20.52 -2.19 11.84
CA VAL A 433 19.96 -1.87 13.17
C VAL A 433 18.90 -0.79 13.01
N SER A 434 17.73 -0.98 13.62
CA SER A 434 16.69 0.06 13.67
C SER A 434 17.18 1.27 14.47
N VAL A 435 16.88 2.47 13.98
CA VAL A 435 17.21 3.73 14.69
C VAL A 435 16.45 3.90 16.02
N GLY A 436 15.39 3.10 16.22
CA GLY A 436 14.49 3.17 17.37
C GLY A 436 13.35 4.17 17.19
N ASN A 437 12.45 4.21 18.18
CA ASN A 437 11.18 4.93 18.09
C ASN A 437 11.12 6.13 19.04
N ILE A 438 10.53 7.23 18.58
CA ILE A 438 10.32 8.41 19.43
C ILE A 438 9.06 8.19 20.27
N ARG A 439 9.23 8.06 21.59
CA ARG A 439 8.12 7.79 22.53
C ARG A 439 7.65 9.05 23.27
N THR A 440 8.16 10.23 22.91
CA THR A 440 7.74 11.52 23.49
C THR A 440 6.46 12.04 22.83
N ALA A 441 5.80 13.00 23.50
CA ALA A 441 4.57 13.60 23.01
C ALA A 441 4.74 14.24 21.62
N TRP A 442 3.68 14.15 20.81
CA TRP A 442 3.57 14.70 19.46
C TRP A 442 3.98 16.18 19.42
N GLN A 443 4.80 16.55 18.44
CA GLN A 443 5.13 17.93 18.10
C GLN A 443 4.71 18.22 16.66
N ASP A 444 4.24 19.46 16.43
CA ASP A 444 3.78 19.89 15.10
C ASP A 444 4.91 19.86 14.06
N ASP A 445 6.16 20.10 14.49
CA ASP A 445 7.35 19.91 13.66
C ASP A 445 8.02 18.55 13.94
N HIS A 446 7.60 17.53 13.18
CA HIS A 446 8.18 16.19 13.27
C HIS A 446 9.61 16.09 12.71
N LEU A 447 10.06 17.06 11.90
CA LEU A 447 11.41 17.08 11.35
C LEU A 447 12.39 17.55 12.42
N ASP A 448 12.02 18.55 13.22
CA ASP A 448 12.79 18.96 14.41
C ASP A 448 13.02 17.77 15.36
N GLN A 449 12.01 16.91 15.54
CA GLN A 449 12.16 15.67 16.31
C GLN A 449 13.14 14.70 15.67
N SER A 450 13.15 14.59 14.34
CA SER A 450 14.08 13.71 13.62
C SER A 450 15.52 14.24 13.67
N ASP A 451 15.71 15.56 13.68
CA ASP A 451 17.01 16.23 13.73
C ASP A 451 17.60 16.25 15.15
N LEU A 452 16.76 16.41 16.18
CA LEU A 452 17.20 16.62 17.56
C LEU A 452 17.22 15.35 18.42
N GLN A 453 16.42 14.32 18.09
CA GLN A 453 16.36 13.11 18.91
C GLN A 453 17.53 12.17 18.61
N PRO A 454 18.25 11.70 19.65
CA PRO A 454 19.33 10.74 19.46
C PRO A 454 18.79 9.40 18.98
N VAL A 455 19.61 8.67 18.23
CA VAL A 455 19.35 7.25 17.94
C VAL A 455 19.27 6.45 19.25
N GLU A 456 18.45 5.39 19.26
CA GLU A 456 18.35 4.51 20.44
C GLU A 456 19.49 3.50 20.50
N ASP A 457 19.72 2.94 21.68
CA ASP A 457 20.73 1.88 21.86
C ASP A 457 20.26 0.58 21.18
N PRO A 458 21.05 -0.11 20.33
CA PRO A 458 22.47 0.09 20.01
C PRO A 458 22.80 0.77 18.67
N ALA A 459 21.88 1.53 18.08
CA ALA A 459 22.02 2.12 16.75
C ALA A 459 23.09 3.22 16.62
N GLN A 460 23.72 3.62 17.72
CA GLN A 460 24.86 4.54 17.77
C GLN A 460 26.22 3.84 17.54
N ALA A 461 26.24 2.53 17.32
CA ALA A 461 27.44 1.81 16.89
C ALA A 461 27.96 2.39 15.56
N TRP A 462 29.27 2.51 15.41
CA TRP A 462 29.91 3.16 14.27
C TRP A 462 29.95 2.31 13.00
N ASN A 463 30.05 0.99 13.15
CA ASN A 463 30.30 0.04 12.06
C ASN A 463 29.04 -0.74 11.67
N VAL A 464 27.86 -0.23 12.02
CA VAL A 464 26.56 -0.83 11.67
C VAL A 464 25.80 0.05 10.67
N VAL A 465 24.85 -0.55 9.94
CA VAL A 465 23.92 0.19 9.09
C VAL A 465 22.69 0.54 9.91
N THR A 466 22.58 1.80 10.31
CA THR A 466 21.41 2.30 11.05
C THR A 466 20.29 2.70 10.09
N VAL A 467 19.09 2.16 10.31
CA VAL A 467 17.93 2.31 9.42
C VAL A 467 16.83 3.09 10.11
N GLY A 468 16.47 4.24 9.53
CA GLY A 468 15.28 5.01 9.89
C GLY A 468 14.03 4.57 9.13
N ALA A 469 12.88 5.07 9.55
CA ALA A 469 11.62 4.84 8.85
C ALA A 469 11.21 6.06 8.03
N PHE A 470 10.38 5.83 7.03
CA PHE A 470 9.67 6.85 6.29
C PHE A 470 8.32 6.28 5.88
N THR A 471 7.39 7.14 5.47
CA THR A 471 6.10 6.68 4.95
C THR A 471 5.83 7.29 3.60
N GLU A 472 5.25 6.49 2.71
CA GLU A 472 4.64 6.96 1.48
C GLU A 472 3.14 7.30 1.67
N ARG A 473 2.64 7.19 2.91
CA ARG A 473 1.26 7.53 3.27
C ARG A 473 1.11 9.00 3.62
N ASP A 474 0.32 9.70 2.82
CA ASP A 474 -0.03 11.10 2.97
C ASP A 474 -1.56 11.31 2.95
N SER A 475 -2.31 10.27 3.32
CA SER A 475 -3.78 10.28 3.34
C SER A 475 -4.30 9.68 4.65
N MET A 476 -5.38 10.27 5.16
CA MET A 476 -6.13 9.76 6.33
C MET A 476 -7.42 9.05 5.92
N ALA A 477 -7.63 8.75 4.62
CA ALA A 477 -8.86 8.17 4.10
C ALA A 477 -9.25 6.84 4.76
N ASP A 478 -8.26 6.05 5.17
CA ASP A 478 -8.43 4.73 5.78
C ASP A 478 -8.24 4.72 7.31
N ALA A 479 -8.10 5.91 7.93
CA ALA A 479 -7.88 6.01 9.36
C ALA A 479 -9.13 5.57 10.15
N PRO A 480 -8.96 4.90 11.31
CA PRO A 480 -10.08 4.57 12.20
C PRO A 480 -10.95 5.79 12.52
N ALA A 481 -12.24 5.59 12.80
CA ALA A 481 -13.20 6.68 13.04
C ALA A 481 -12.76 7.69 14.13
N GLY A 482 -11.92 7.27 15.08
CA GLY A 482 -11.33 8.15 16.10
C GLY A 482 -10.41 9.24 15.54
N PHE A 483 -9.97 9.13 14.28
CA PHE A 483 -9.12 10.08 13.57
C PHE A 483 -9.90 10.91 12.54
N ALA A 484 -11.23 10.94 12.61
CA ALA A 484 -12.04 11.79 11.73
C ALA A 484 -11.69 13.28 11.91
N GLY A 485 -11.38 13.98 10.82
CA GLY A 485 -10.99 15.40 10.82
C GLY A 485 -9.49 15.65 11.05
N TRP A 486 -8.69 14.59 11.22
CA TRP A 486 -7.24 14.69 11.30
C TRP A 486 -6.63 14.76 9.88
N THR A 487 -5.54 15.50 9.75
CA THR A 487 -4.75 15.57 8.51
C THR A 487 -3.40 14.89 8.71
N PRO A 488 -2.85 14.26 7.67
CA PRO A 488 -1.48 13.73 7.71
C PRO A 488 -0.49 14.84 8.08
N LEU A 489 0.42 14.52 8.99
CA LEU A 489 1.44 15.47 9.48
C LEU A 489 2.58 15.66 8.48
N ALA A 490 2.90 14.63 7.71
CA ALA A 490 4.04 14.58 6.81
C ALA A 490 3.59 14.29 5.38
N ALA A 491 4.28 14.89 4.41
CA ALA A 491 4.05 14.60 2.99
C ALA A 491 4.60 13.23 2.63
N LYS A 492 4.13 12.68 1.50
CA LYS A 492 4.63 11.42 0.94
C LYS A 492 6.15 11.41 0.80
N GLY A 493 6.79 10.35 1.30
CA GLY A 493 8.25 10.18 1.27
C GLY A 493 9.00 10.91 2.39
N SER A 494 8.29 11.57 3.32
CA SER A 494 8.93 12.26 4.44
C SER A 494 9.47 11.27 5.47
N CYS A 495 10.63 11.60 6.03
CA CYS A 495 11.27 10.83 7.09
C CYS A 495 10.38 10.84 8.34
N LEU A 496 10.19 9.67 8.94
CA LEU A 496 9.46 9.50 10.19
C LEU A 496 10.30 8.65 11.13
N ARG A 497 10.59 9.14 12.33
CA ARG A 497 10.81 8.23 13.45
C ARG A 497 9.46 7.93 14.08
N SER A 498 9.04 6.67 14.02
CA SER A 498 7.67 6.33 14.39
C SER A 498 7.40 6.66 15.86
N ALA A 499 6.30 7.36 16.09
CA ALA A 499 5.68 7.49 17.40
C ALA A 499 4.63 6.38 17.52
N GLY A 500 5.00 5.28 18.17
CA GLY A 500 4.08 4.19 18.49
C GLY A 500 3.71 4.23 19.97
N HIS A 501 2.41 4.28 20.27
CA HIS A 501 1.82 3.55 21.40
C HIS A 501 0.36 3.19 21.04
N PRO A 502 -0.21 2.11 21.63
CA PRO A 502 -1.41 1.40 21.21
C PRO A 502 -2.71 2.18 21.37
#